data_AF-A0A0D3LBM3-F1
#
_entry.id   AF-A0A0D3LBM3-F1
#
_cell.length_a   1.000
_cell.length_b   1.000
_cell.length_c   1.000
_cell.angle_alpha   90.00
_cell.angle_beta   90.00
_cell.angle_gamma   90.00
#
_symmetry.space_group_name_H-M   'P 1'
#
loop_
_entity.id
_entity.type
_entity.pdbx_description
1 polymer ?
#
loop_
_entity_poly.entity_id
_entity_poly.type
_entity_poly.pdbx_seq_one_letter_code
_entity_poly.pdbx_strand_id
1 'polypeptide(L)'
;MKTIIEAIRMTIAVGMGILASFAIGILGLLIYDKNRGFVGILITALVGLLAIYVGYQVYKTARRRGILEFSAAVHTSPDMDNLEPSGNSEVRRVNIREYVGFVNNGEDLFKGGYLRIWGDWKGRDLEQIHSIKEARYVNSENLFQIIFQDESQVSVWNPQIITESPTYLKILKAGKVRWEWKSSNHSDKSYYDYFRENKRIRTETNTDWKDDPIDVLLGEPALLIIKKKQTIGNNSSCCTTH
;
A
#
# COMPACT_ATOMS: atom_id res chain seq x y z
N MET A 1 21.26 -9.80 6.50
CA MET A 1 20.69 -8.51 6.03
C MET A 1 19.29 -8.26 6.58
N LYS A 2 18.32 -9.20 6.42
CA LYS A 2 16.96 -9.07 7.00
C LYS A 2 16.95 -8.75 8.51
N THR A 3 17.79 -9.44 9.29
CA THR A 3 17.91 -9.25 10.75
C THR A 3 18.35 -7.83 11.16
N ILE A 4 19.26 -7.21 10.41
CA ILE A 4 19.75 -5.85 10.69
C ILE A 4 18.63 -4.82 10.41
N ILE A 5 17.88 -5.00 9.32
CA ILE A 5 16.77 -4.10 8.96
C ILE A 5 15.65 -4.17 10.01
N GLU A 6 15.32 -5.37 10.50
CA GLU A 6 14.34 -5.55 11.57
C GLU A 6 14.80 -4.91 12.89
N ALA A 7 16.08 -5.05 13.24
CA ALA A 7 16.65 -4.40 14.41
C ALA A 7 16.57 -2.87 14.33
N ILE A 8 16.92 -2.28 13.17
CA ILE A 8 16.81 -0.82 12.93
C ILE A 8 15.35 -0.36 13.07
N ARG A 9 14.40 -1.07 12.44
CA ARG A 9 12.97 -0.75 12.55
C ARG A 9 12.48 -0.79 14.00
N MET A 10 12.93 -1.78 14.77
CA MET A 10 12.58 -1.91 16.18
C MET A 10 13.14 -0.74 17.00
N THR A 11 14.41 -0.39 16.81
CA THR A 11 15.05 0.74 17.51
C THR A 11 14.33 2.07 17.24
N ILE A 12 13.99 2.36 15.99
CA ILE A 12 13.30 3.61 15.66
C ILE A 12 11.87 3.61 16.22
N ALA A 13 11.14 2.49 16.15
CA ALA A 13 9.81 2.39 16.73
C ALA A 13 9.80 2.62 18.24
N VAL A 14 10.79 2.08 18.95
CA VAL A 14 10.99 2.34 20.40
C VAL A 14 11.28 3.81 20.64
N GLY A 15 12.21 4.40 19.87
CA GLY A 15 12.56 5.82 19.97
C GLY A 15 11.34 6.73 19.81
N MET A 16 10.46 6.47 18.84
CA MET A 16 9.23 7.25 18.65
C MET A 16 8.22 7.08 19.79
N GLY A 17 8.06 5.85 20.30
CA GLY A 17 7.20 5.61 21.48
C GLY A 17 7.68 6.38 22.72
N ILE A 18 8.99 6.42 22.94
CA ILE A 18 9.61 7.20 24.01
C ILE A 18 9.39 8.69 23.78
N LEU A 19 9.66 9.20 22.57
CA LEU A 19 9.48 10.61 22.22
C LEU A 19 8.03 11.09 22.46
N ALA A 20 7.04 10.30 22.01
CA ALA A 20 5.63 10.62 22.22
C ALA A 20 5.25 10.62 23.72
N SER A 21 5.75 9.65 24.48
CA SER A 21 5.55 9.58 25.93
C SER A 21 6.17 10.79 26.63
N PHE A 22 7.36 11.20 26.19
CA PHE A 22 8.10 12.32 26.75
C PHE A 22 7.38 13.65 26.52
N ALA A 23 6.85 13.89 25.31
CA ALA A 23 6.08 15.09 25.00
C ALA A 23 4.84 15.24 25.90
N ILE A 24 4.10 14.14 26.15
CA ILE A 24 2.95 14.14 27.06
C ILE A 24 3.40 14.27 28.53
N GLY A 25 4.53 13.65 28.89
CA GLY A 25 5.12 13.77 30.22
C GLY A 25 5.49 15.21 30.58
N ILE A 26 6.06 15.97 29.65
CA ILE A 26 6.34 17.41 29.83
C ILE A 26 5.05 18.18 30.15
N LEU A 27 3.94 17.90 29.45
CA LEU A 27 2.65 18.53 29.74
C LEU A 27 2.18 18.21 31.18
N GLY A 28 2.37 16.96 31.63
CA GLY A 28 2.08 16.57 33.02
C GLY A 28 2.89 17.38 34.04
N LEU A 29 4.19 17.58 33.80
CA LEU A 29 5.05 18.39 34.66
C LEU A 29 4.62 19.87 34.70
N LEU A 30 4.24 20.43 33.55
CA LEU A 30 3.74 21.81 33.48
C LEU A 30 2.42 21.99 34.25
N ILE A 31 1.53 21.00 34.21
CA ILE A 31 0.28 21.01 34.99
C ILE A 31 0.55 20.94 36.49
N TYR A 32 1.54 20.14 36.90
CA TYR A 32 1.96 20.02 38.29
C TYR A 32 2.50 21.34 38.84
N ASP A 33 3.36 22.02 38.08
CA ASP A 33 3.98 23.27 38.51
C ASP A 33 2.92 24.34 38.82
N LYS A 34 1.85 24.38 38.01
CA LYS A 34 0.71 25.30 38.21
C LYS A 34 -0.21 24.91 39.37
N ASN A 35 -0.31 23.62 39.72
CA ASN A 35 -1.25 23.11 40.72
C ASN A 35 -0.54 22.29 41.81
N ARG A 36 0.38 22.92 42.53
CA ARG A 36 1.13 22.25 43.61
C ARG A 36 0.19 21.85 44.75
N GLY A 37 -0.06 20.55 44.88
CA GLY A 37 -0.95 19.98 45.89
C GLY A 37 -1.38 18.55 45.52
N PHE A 38 -2.18 17.92 46.38
CA PHE A 38 -2.65 16.54 46.16
C PHE A 38 -3.34 16.35 44.81
N VAL A 39 -4.16 17.31 44.40
CA VAL A 39 -4.84 17.30 43.10
C VAL A 39 -3.85 17.32 41.94
N GLY A 40 -2.80 18.14 42.01
CA GLY A 40 -1.75 18.16 41.00
C GLY A 40 -1.02 16.82 40.87
N ILE A 41 -0.70 16.19 42.01
CA ILE A 41 -0.06 14.85 42.02
C ILE A 41 -0.96 13.83 41.31
N LEU A 42 -2.26 13.82 41.62
CA LEU A 42 -3.21 12.87 41.03
C LEU A 42 -3.37 13.08 39.52
N ILE A 43 -3.46 14.33 39.06
CA ILE A 43 -3.53 14.64 37.63
C ILE A 43 -2.24 14.22 36.92
N THR A 44 -1.07 14.53 37.47
CA THR A 44 0.21 14.15 36.87
C THR A 44 0.38 12.64 36.78
N ALA A 45 -0.08 11.89 37.79
CA ALA A 45 -0.07 10.42 37.74
C ALA A 45 -0.95 9.89 36.60
N LEU A 46 -2.16 10.43 36.42
CA LEU A 46 -3.06 10.07 35.32
C LEU A 46 -2.46 10.41 33.95
N VAL A 47 -1.87 11.61 33.80
CA VAL A 47 -1.19 12.02 32.56
C VAL A 47 0.02 11.11 32.27
N GLY A 48 0.76 10.69 33.29
CA GLY A 48 1.86 9.74 33.15
C GLY A 48 1.41 8.38 32.63
N LEU A 49 0.33 7.83 33.18
CA LEU A 49 -0.27 6.58 32.67
C LEU A 49 -0.75 6.74 31.21
N LEU A 50 -1.39 7.87 30.89
CA LEU A 50 -1.81 8.18 29.53
C LEU A 50 -0.62 8.30 28.57
N ALA A 51 0.49 8.91 29.01
CA ALA A 51 1.71 9.04 28.22
C ALA A 51 2.28 7.66 27.83
N ILE A 52 2.37 6.74 28.78
CA ILE A 52 2.82 5.35 28.55
C ILE A 52 1.89 4.64 27.57
N TYR A 53 0.57 4.80 27.75
CA TYR A 53 -0.42 4.20 26.86
C TYR A 53 -0.30 4.71 25.41
N VAL A 54 -0.20 6.03 25.22
CA VAL A 54 -0.04 6.64 23.90
C VAL A 54 1.30 6.23 23.27
N GLY A 55 2.39 6.25 24.04
CA GLY A 55 3.70 5.78 23.56
C GLY A 55 3.68 4.33 23.09
N TYR A 56 2.99 3.45 23.82
CA TYR A 56 2.79 2.06 23.42
C TYR A 56 1.98 1.93 22.12
N GLN A 57 0.93 2.73 21.93
CA GLN A 57 0.15 2.73 20.68
C GLN A 57 0.97 3.22 19.49
N VAL A 58 1.80 4.26 19.68
CA VAL A 58 2.73 4.76 18.65
C VAL A 58 3.75 3.67 18.30
N TYR A 59 4.38 3.04 19.29
CA TYR A 59 5.30 1.92 19.08
C TYR A 59 4.65 0.77 18.29
N LYS A 60 3.46 0.34 18.73
CA LYS A 60 2.71 -0.77 18.10
C LYS A 60 2.36 -0.44 16.65
N THR A 61 2.00 0.81 16.36
CA THR A 61 1.66 1.26 15.01
C THR A 61 2.89 1.37 14.13
N ALA A 62 3.96 2.01 14.62
CA ALA A 62 5.24 2.15 13.92
C ALA A 62 5.89 0.80 13.60
N ARG A 63 5.80 -0.16 14.53
CA ARG A 63 6.30 -1.53 14.31
C ARG A 63 5.53 -2.27 13.22
N ARG A 64 4.22 -2.00 13.08
CA ARG A 64 3.37 -2.69 12.09
C ARG A 64 3.49 -2.10 10.69
N ARG A 65 3.46 -0.77 10.56
CA ARG A 65 3.42 -0.06 9.26
C ARG A 65 4.80 0.42 8.77
N GLY A 66 5.81 0.45 9.64
CA GLY A 66 7.07 1.12 9.34
C GLY A 66 6.97 2.65 9.45
N ILE A 67 8.12 3.30 9.66
CA ILE A 67 8.19 4.74 9.98
C ILE A 67 7.85 5.63 8.78
N LEU A 68 8.34 5.25 7.59
CA LEU A 68 8.16 6.05 6.37
C LEU A 68 6.68 6.18 6.00
N GLU A 69 5.89 5.14 6.23
CA GLU A 69 4.45 5.18 5.96
C GLU A 69 3.70 6.04 6.98
N PHE A 70 4.16 6.10 8.24
CA PHE A 70 3.53 6.92 9.27
C PHE A 70 3.70 8.42 8.99
N SER A 71 4.86 8.84 8.49
CA SER A 71 5.11 10.24 8.10
C SER A 71 4.52 10.58 6.73
N ALA A 72 4.56 9.64 5.76
CA ALA A 72 4.02 9.87 4.43
C ALA A 72 2.48 9.94 4.43
N ALA A 73 1.80 9.08 5.19
CA ALA A 73 0.33 9.01 5.19
C ALA A 73 -0.37 10.28 5.69
N VAL A 74 0.34 11.16 6.42
CA VAL A 74 -0.23 12.41 6.94
C VAL A 74 -0.06 13.58 5.97
N HIS A 75 0.86 13.48 4.99
CA HIS A 75 1.20 14.59 4.10
C HIS A 75 1.23 14.30 2.60
N THR A 76 1.00 13.07 2.14
CA THR A 76 0.63 12.86 0.73
C THR A 76 -0.79 13.37 0.55
N SER A 77 -0.93 14.66 0.23
CA SER A 77 -2.23 15.28 0.02
C SER A 77 -3.02 14.48 -1.02
N PRO A 78 -4.28 14.10 -0.72
CA PRO A 78 -5.21 13.53 -1.70
C PRO A 78 -5.30 14.37 -2.98
N ASP A 79 -4.90 15.64 -2.93
CA ASP A 79 -4.92 16.57 -4.04
C ASP A 79 -3.96 16.19 -5.17
N MET A 80 -2.86 15.46 -4.91
CA MET A 80 -1.95 15.02 -5.98
C MET A 80 -2.58 13.94 -6.87
N ASP A 81 -3.49 13.12 -6.34
CA ASP A 81 -4.22 12.12 -7.12
C ASP A 81 -5.36 12.74 -7.95
N ASN A 82 -5.73 14.00 -7.67
CA ASN A 82 -6.76 14.74 -8.41
C ASN A 82 -6.19 15.70 -9.46
N LEU A 83 -4.87 15.76 -9.63
CA LEU A 83 -4.28 16.61 -10.67
C LEU A 83 -4.68 16.06 -12.05
N GLU A 84 -5.33 16.91 -12.83
CA GLU A 84 -5.54 16.63 -14.24
C GLU A 84 -4.17 16.60 -14.93
N PRO A 85 -3.88 15.56 -15.74
CA PRO A 85 -2.65 15.52 -16.50
C PRO A 85 -2.52 16.78 -17.34
N SER A 86 -1.37 17.44 -17.31
CA SER A 86 -1.12 18.56 -18.21
C SER A 86 -1.07 18.03 -19.65
N GLY A 87 -1.46 18.84 -20.64
CA GLY A 87 -1.54 18.44 -22.04
C GLY A 87 -0.22 17.93 -22.65
N ASN A 88 0.92 18.17 -21.98
CA ASN A 88 2.25 17.70 -22.40
C ASN A 88 2.73 16.47 -21.62
N SER A 89 1.95 15.95 -20.66
CA SER A 89 2.34 14.76 -19.91
C SER A 89 1.93 13.50 -20.66
N GLU A 90 2.80 12.50 -20.68
CA GLU A 90 2.49 11.15 -21.21
C GLU A 90 1.56 10.35 -20.27
N VAL A 91 0.88 11.04 -19.34
CA VAL A 91 -0.03 10.44 -18.39
C VAL A 91 -1.45 10.67 -18.87
N ARG A 92 -2.22 9.59 -19.00
CA ARG A 92 -3.60 9.65 -19.46
C ARG A 92 -4.53 9.11 -18.38
N ARG A 93 -5.52 9.91 -17.98
CA ARG A 93 -6.68 9.41 -17.24
C ARG A 93 -7.70 8.91 -18.25
N VAL A 94 -8.10 7.65 -18.13
CA VAL A 94 -8.92 6.95 -19.15
C VAL A 94 -10.18 6.37 -18.54
N ASN A 95 -11.26 6.34 -19.32
CA ASN A 95 -12.39 5.47 -19.01
C ASN A 95 -12.00 4.00 -19.25
N ILE A 96 -12.55 3.07 -18.48
CA ILE A 96 -12.35 1.62 -18.67
C ILE A 96 -12.62 1.19 -20.12
N ARG A 97 -13.70 1.69 -20.74
CA ARG A 97 -14.07 1.31 -22.12
C ARG A 97 -13.04 1.79 -23.15
N GLU A 98 -12.53 2.99 -22.96
CA GLU A 98 -11.48 3.57 -23.82
C GLU A 98 -10.18 2.79 -23.64
N TYR A 99 -9.80 2.48 -22.39
CA TYR A 99 -8.61 1.70 -22.09
C TYR A 99 -8.65 0.31 -22.75
N VAL A 100 -9.80 -0.38 -22.66
CA VAL A 100 -10.01 -1.65 -23.37
C VAL A 100 -9.81 -1.49 -24.88
N GLY A 101 -10.31 -0.39 -25.46
CA GLY A 101 -10.06 -0.05 -26.86
C GLY A 101 -8.58 0.13 -27.18
N PHE A 102 -7.84 0.88 -26.36
CA PHE A 102 -6.41 1.12 -26.57
C PHE A 102 -5.60 -0.18 -26.53
N VAL A 103 -5.81 -1.03 -25.52
CA VAL A 103 -5.09 -2.31 -25.41
C VAL A 103 -5.39 -3.22 -26.61
N ASN A 104 -6.66 -3.34 -26.99
CA ASN A 104 -7.05 -4.26 -28.07
C ASN A 104 -6.64 -3.76 -29.47
N ASN A 105 -6.45 -2.45 -29.63
CA ASN A 105 -5.92 -1.85 -30.85
C ASN A 105 -4.38 -1.72 -30.84
N GLY A 106 -3.71 -2.03 -29.73
CA GLY A 106 -2.26 -1.89 -29.56
C GLY A 106 -1.78 -0.45 -29.32
N GLU A 107 -2.70 0.47 -29.04
CA GLU A 107 -2.47 1.90 -28.79
C GLU A 107 -2.21 2.24 -27.31
N ASP A 108 -2.22 1.24 -26.43
CA ASP A 108 -1.88 1.40 -25.02
C ASP A 108 -0.44 1.90 -24.83
N LEU A 109 -0.26 2.79 -23.87
CA LEU A 109 1.04 3.34 -23.50
C LEU A 109 1.84 2.34 -22.65
N PHE A 110 1.14 1.46 -21.92
CA PHE A 110 1.72 0.55 -20.95
C PHE A 110 1.50 -0.93 -21.29
N LYS A 111 2.60 -1.63 -21.61
CA LYS A 111 2.58 -3.01 -22.11
C LYS A 111 2.62 -4.09 -21.01
N GLY A 112 2.77 -3.72 -19.74
CA GLY A 112 2.87 -4.67 -18.62
C GLY A 112 4.04 -4.42 -17.67
N GLY A 113 4.13 -5.23 -16.62
CA GLY A 113 5.09 -5.07 -15.55
C GLY A 113 4.79 -5.93 -14.31
N TYR A 114 5.29 -5.48 -13.17
CA TYR A 114 5.07 -6.10 -11.85
C TYR A 114 3.74 -5.65 -11.26
N LEU A 115 2.98 -6.56 -10.66
CA LEU A 115 1.70 -6.25 -10.06
C LEU A 115 1.85 -5.93 -8.57
N ARG A 116 1.09 -4.96 -8.10
CA ARG A 116 0.89 -4.64 -6.69
C ARG A 116 -0.58 -4.40 -6.43
N ILE A 117 -1.15 -5.09 -5.44
CA ILE A 117 -2.57 -5.04 -5.13
C ILE A 117 -2.73 -4.50 -3.71
N TRP A 118 -3.28 -3.29 -3.55
CA TRP A 118 -3.40 -2.61 -2.25
C TRP A 118 -2.10 -2.59 -1.43
N GLY A 119 -0.96 -2.47 -2.06
CA GLY A 119 0.32 -2.47 -1.37
C GLY A 119 1.05 -3.81 -1.41
N ASP A 120 0.33 -4.92 -1.59
CA ASP A 120 0.88 -6.26 -1.55
C ASP A 120 1.66 -6.60 -2.83
N TRP A 121 2.92 -6.99 -2.62
CA TRP A 121 3.83 -7.53 -3.63
C TRP A 121 4.03 -9.04 -3.49
N LYS A 122 3.65 -9.61 -2.35
CA LYS A 122 4.06 -10.95 -1.94
C LYS A 122 3.08 -12.03 -2.36
N GLY A 123 1.88 -11.67 -2.80
CA GLY A 123 0.97 -12.60 -3.44
C GLY A 123 1.69 -13.39 -4.54
N ARG A 124 1.29 -14.65 -4.71
CA ARG A 124 2.01 -15.59 -5.58
C ARG A 124 2.18 -15.04 -6.99
N ASP A 125 3.44 -14.99 -7.41
CA ASP A 125 3.90 -14.53 -8.72
C ASP A 125 3.62 -13.05 -9.05
N LEU A 126 3.08 -12.24 -8.14
CA LEU A 126 2.92 -10.78 -8.36
C LEU A 126 4.26 -10.07 -8.61
N GLU A 127 5.36 -10.64 -8.09
CA GLU A 127 6.71 -10.14 -8.31
C GLU A 127 7.32 -10.52 -9.66
N GLN A 128 6.60 -11.27 -10.51
CA GLN A 128 7.06 -11.57 -11.87
C GLN A 128 6.65 -10.44 -12.83
N ILE A 129 7.29 -10.40 -14.00
CA ILE A 129 6.94 -9.44 -15.05
C ILE A 129 5.83 -10.06 -15.89
N HIS A 130 4.67 -9.41 -15.94
CA HIS A 130 3.56 -9.86 -16.78
C HIS A 130 3.32 -8.87 -17.91
N SER A 131 3.32 -9.38 -19.14
CA SER A 131 2.98 -8.60 -20.34
C SER A 131 1.48 -8.66 -20.60
N ILE A 132 0.84 -7.52 -20.79
CA ILE A 132 -0.59 -7.43 -21.09
C ILE A 132 -0.82 -8.01 -22.49
N LYS A 133 -1.79 -8.93 -22.60
CA LYS A 133 -2.22 -9.54 -23.85
C LYS A 133 -3.53 -8.94 -24.34
N GLU A 134 -4.49 -8.79 -23.44
CA GLU A 134 -5.85 -8.35 -23.77
C GLU A 134 -6.48 -7.66 -22.56
N ALA A 135 -7.41 -6.73 -22.81
CA ALA A 135 -8.26 -6.16 -21.79
C ALA A 135 -9.74 -6.37 -22.14
N ARG A 136 -10.57 -6.65 -21.13
CA ARG A 136 -12.01 -6.86 -21.27
C ARG A 136 -12.78 -6.06 -20.24
N TYR A 137 -14.00 -5.66 -20.60
CA TYR A 137 -14.93 -5.04 -19.66
C TYR A 137 -16.31 -5.65 -19.78
N VAL A 138 -16.80 -6.22 -18.67
CA VAL A 138 -18.13 -6.81 -18.56
C VAL A 138 -19.03 -5.83 -17.83
N ASN A 139 -19.90 -5.15 -18.58
CA ASN A 139 -20.71 -4.04 -18.07
C ASN A 139 -21.74 -4.48 -17.02
N SER A 140 -22.30 -5.69 -17.12
CA SER A 140 -23.32 -6.22 -16.19
C SER A 140 -22.79 -6.37 -14.76
N GLU A 141 -21.49 -6.65 -14.62
CA GLU A 141 -20.83 -6.87 -13.33
C GLU A 141 -19.94 -5.70 -12.93
N ASN A 142 -19.84 -4.67 -13.78
CA ASN A 142 -18.86 -3.61 -13.68
C ASN A 142 -17.44 -4.17 -13.44
N LEU A 143 -17.08 -5.17 -14.25
CA LEU A 143 -15.87 -5.98 -14.10
C LEU A 143 -14.88 -5.64 -15.21
N PHE A 144 -13.72 -5.15 -14.81
CA PHE A 144 -12.59 -4.90 -15.70
C PHE A 144 -11.56 -6.03 -15.56
N GLN A 145 -11.16 -6.64 -16.67
CA GLN A 145 -10.21 -7.75 -16.67
C GLN A 145 -9.01 -7.43 -17.56
N ILE A 146 -7.82 -7.73 -17.06
CA ILE A 146 -6.59 -7.70 -17.83
C ILE A 146 -6.07 -9.15 -17.89
N ILE A 147 -5.85 -9.65 -19.10
CA ILE A 147 -5.33 -10.98 -19.36
C ILE A 147 -3.88 -10.81 -19.81
N PHE A 148 -2.99 -11.58 -19.21
CA PHE A 148 -1.56 -11.53 -19.50
C PHE A 148 -1.13 -12.66 -20.45
N GLN A 149 0.08 -12.55 -21.00
CA GLN A 149 0.61 -13.51 -21.97
C GLN A 149 0.80 -14.94 -21.41
N ASP A 150 1.03 -15.06 -20.10
CA ASP A 150 1.20 -16.31 -19.35
C ASP A 150 -0.14 -16.96 -18.93
N GLU A 151 -1.26 -16.51 -19.50
CA GLU A 151 -2.63 -16.95 -19.17
C GLU A 151 -3.11 -16.57 -17.75
N SER A 152 -2.29 -15.85 -16.99
CA SER A 152 -2.74 -15.21 -15.75
C SER A 152 -3.68 -14.04 -16.06
N GLN A 153 -4.48 -13.65 -15.07
CA GLN A 153 -5.42 -12.56 -15.21
C GLN A 153 -5.64 -11.82 -13.90
N VAL A 154 -5.84 -10.51 -14.01
CA VAL A 154 -6.35 -9.69 -12.92
C VAL A 154 -7.75 -9.20 -13.25
N SER A 155 -8.67 -9.44 -12.34
CA SER A 155 -10.07 -9.03 -12.43
C SER A 155 -10.36 -7.98 -11.36
N VAL A 156 -10.93 -6.84 -11.75
CA VAL A 156 -11.16 -5.68 -10.89
C VAL A 156 -12.63 -5.30 -10.94
N TRP A 157 -13.33 -5.43 -9.81
CA TRP A 157 -14.75 -5.08 -9.69
C TRP A 157 -14.93 -3.65 -9.20
N ASN A 158 -15.84 -2.94 -9.84
CA ASN A 158 -16.13 -1.53 -9.60
C ASN A 158 -14.86 -0.65 -9.64
N PRO A 159 -14.06 -0.69 -10.73
CA PRO A 159 -12.87 0.13 -10.83
C PRO A 159 -13.25 1.62 -10.87
N GLN A 160 -12.45 2.46 -10.21
CA GLN A 160 -12.58 3.91 -10.29
C GLN A 160 -11.20 4.54 -10.45
N ILE A 161 -11.15 5.55 -11.33
CA ILE A 161 -9.96 6.35 -11.63
C ILE A 161 -8.84 5.45 -12.17
N ILE A 162 -8.81 5.31 -13.49
CA ILE A 162 -7.75 4.59 -14.20
C ILE A 162 -6.81 5.62 -14.81
N THR A 163 -5.54 5.45 -14.51
CA THR A 163 -4.46 6.27 -15.05
C THR A 163 -3.41 5.37 -15.67
N GLU A 164 -3.00 5.72 -16.87
CA GLU A 164 -1.96 5.03 -17.61
C GLU A 164 -0.81 6.00 -17.92
N SER A 165 0.42 5.49 -17.89
CA SER A 165 1.60 6.14 -18.43
C SER A 165 2.53 5.09 -19.04
N PRO A 166 3.57 5.48 -19.81
CA PRO A 166 4.55 4.51 -20.32
C PRO A 166 5.28 3.67 -19.25
N THR A 167 5.18 4.05 -17.97
CA THR A 167 5.88 3.37 -16.87
C THR A 167 4.94 2.65 -15.90
N TYR A 168 3.64 2.93 -15.93
CA TYR A 168 2.68 2.30 -15.03
C TYR A 168 1.23 2.31 -15.54
N LEU A 169 0.44 1.36 -15.04
CA LEU A 169 -1.01 1.38 -15.02
C LEU A 169 -1.49 1.42 -13.57
N LYS A 170 -2.36 2.37 -13.22
CA LYS A 170 -2.85 2.58 -11.86
C LYS A 170 -4.38 2.59 -11.86
N ILE A 171 -4.99 1.80 -10.98
CA ILE A 171 -6.41 1.85 -10.64
C ILE A 171 -6.52 2.25 -9.17
N LEU A 172 -7.03 3.44 -8.90
CA LEU A 172 -6.95 4.01 -7.55
C LEU A 172 -7.90 3.30 -6.57
N LYS A 173 -9.13 3.00 -7.00
CA LYS A 173 -10.14 2.36 -6.13
C LYS A 173 -10.82 1.20 -6.86
N ALA A 174 -11.16 0.18 -6.10
CA ALA A 174 -11.98 -0.96 -6.52
C ALA A 174 -12.74 -1.51 -5.30
N GLY A 175 -13.81 -2.26 -5.54
CA GLY A 175 -14.49 -3.04 -4.49
C GLY A 175 -13.78 -4.37 -4.23
N LYS A 176 -13.28 -4.99 -5.29
CA LYS A 176 -12.57 -6.28 -5.25
C LYS A 176 -11.50 -6.31 -6.34
N VAL A 177 -10.35 -6.92 -6.04
CA VAL A 177 -9.35 -7.31 -7.03
C VAL A 177 -9.09 -8.81 -6.86
N ARG A 178 -9.14 -9.56 -7.94
CA ARG A 178 -8.79 -10.98 -7.99
C ARG A 178 -7.58 -11.16 -8.89
N TRP A 179 -6.57 -11.84 -8.37
CA TRP A 179 -5.44 -12.35 -9.15
C TRP A 179 -5.65 -13.84 -9.39
N GLU A 180 -5.57 -14.30 -10.65
CA GLU A 180 -5.75 -15.71 -11.00
C GLU A 180 -4.61 -16.18 -11.91
N TRP A 181 -4.12 -17.39 -11.66
CA TRP A 181 -3.07 -18.02 -12.43
C TRP A 181 -3.35 -19.51 -12.63
N LYS A 182 -2.61 -20.11 -13.56
CA LYS A 182 -2.73 -21.54 -13.87
C LYS A 182 -2.16 -22.36 -12.72
N SER A 183 -2.98 -23.22 -12.12
CA SER A 183 -2.51 -24.14 -11.09
C SER A 183 -1.81 -25.34 -11.73
N SER A 184 -0.69 -25.78 -11.17
CA SER A 184 -0.06 -27.04 -11.60
C SER A 184 -0.80 -28.28 -11.08
N ASN A 185 -1.54 -28.13 -9.97
CA ASN A 185 -2.04 -29.27 -9.19
C ASN A 185 -3.57 -29.43 -9.23
N HIS A 186 -4.29 -28.47 -9.83
CA HIS A 186 -5.75 -28.46 -9.89
C HIS A 186 -6.25 -28.25 -11.32
N SER A 187 -7.40 -28.83 -11.65
CA SER A 187 -8.11 -28.53 -12.89
C SER A 187 -8.53 -27.07 -12.98
N ASP A 188 -8.75 -26.44 -11.82
CA ASP A 188 -9.26 -25.09 -11.70
C ASP A 188 -8.12 -24.09 -11.52
N LYS A 189 -8.35 -22.84 -11.95
CA LYS A 189 -7.40 -21.75 -11.73
C LYS A 189 -7.21 -21.52 -10.23
N SER A 190 -5.96 -21.25 -9.83
CA SER A 190 -5.66 -20.78 -8.49
C SER A 190 -5.88 -19.27 -8.43
N TYR A 191 -6.35 -18.75 -7.29
CA TYR A 191 -6.63 -17.33 -7.14
C TYR A 191 -6.32 -16.75 -5.76
N TYR A 192 -6.12 -15.43 -5.75
CA TYR A 192 -6.17 -14.56 -4.58
C TYR A 192 -7.24 -13.49 -4.78
N ASP A 193 -8.18 -13.43 -3.87
CA ASP A 193 -9.16 -12.38 -3.77
C ASP A 193 -8.76 -11.37 -2.71
N TYR A 194 -8.87 -10.09 -3.06
CA TYR A 194 -8.67 -8.96 -2.18
C TYR A 194 -9.97 -8.14 -2.18
N PHE A 195 -10.60 -8.03 -1.01
CA PHE A 195 -11.87 -7.33 -0.81
C PHE A 195 -11.65 -6.06 0.00
N ARG A 196 -12.18 -4.95 -0.50
CA ARG A 196 -12.21 -3.70 0.26
C ARG A 196 -13.45 -3.66 1.15
N GLU A 197 -13.26 -3.80 2.45
CA GLU A 197 -14.33 -3.75 3.46
C GLU A 197 -14.08 -2.58 4.42
N ASN A 198 -14.84 -1.49 4.30
CA ASN A 198 -14.75 -0.33 5.19
C ASN A 198 -13.31 0.20 5.34
N LYS A 199 -12.68 -0.10 6.48
CA LYS A 199 -11.33 0.31 6.90
C LYS A 199 -10.37 -0.88 6.97
N ARG A 200 -10.57 -1.92 6.15
CA ARG A 200 -9.65 -3.05 6.02
C ARG A 200 -9.70 -3.64 4.61
N ILE A 201 -8.61 -4.31 4.23
CA ILE A 201 -8.58 -5.20 3.08
C ILE A 201 -8.61 -6.64 3.62
N ARG A 202 -9.56 -7.44 3.16
CA ARG A 202 -9.68 -8.86 3.51
C ARG A 202 -9.20 -9.69 2.33
N THR A 203 -8.49 -10.77 2.58
CA THR A 203 -8.00 -11.66 1.53
C THR A 203 -8.60 -13.06 1.65
N GLU A 204 -8.84 -13.70 0.52
CA GLU A 204 -9.27 -15.10 0.41
C GLU A 204 -8.48 -15.80 -0.71
N THR A 205 -8.23 -17.09 -0.59
CA THR A 205 -7.57 -17.89 -1.63
C THR A 205 -8.14 -19.30 -1.64
N ASN A 206 -8.08 -19.97 -2.79
CA ASN A 206 -8.39 -21.40 -2.93
C ASN A 206 -7.13 -22.29 -2.87
N THR A 207 -5.99 -21.76 -2.41
CA THR A 207 -4.74 -22.51 -2.33
C THR A 207 -4.31 -22.70 -0.88
N ASP A 208 -3.61 -23.80 -0.59
CA ASP A 208 -3.02 -24.07 0.73
C ASP A 208 -1.77 -23.20 1.01
N TRP A 209 -1.49 -22.24 0.15
CA TRP A 209 -0.34 -21.37 0.27
C TRP A 209 -0.50 -20.49 1.51
N LYS A 210 0.28 -20.79 2.54
CA LYS A 210 0.34 -20.01 3.79
C LYS A 210 1.20 -18.79 3.54
N ASP A 211 0.58 -17.68 3.18
CA ASP A 211 1.33 -16.45 2.95
C ASP A 211 2.03 -15.94 4.20
N ASP A 212 3.19 -15.31 3.95
CA ASP A 212 3.71 -14.24 4.78
C ASP A 212 2.59 -13.25 5.14
N PRO A 213 2.68 -12.50 6.26
CA PRO A 213 1.70 -11.46 6.55
C PRO A 213 1.56 -10.50 5.36
N ILE A 214 0.37 -10.52 4.74
CA ILE A 214 0.01 -9.68 3.61
C ILE A 214 0.06 -8.22 4.06
N ASP A 215 0.87 -7.44 3.36
CA ASP A 215 1.13 -6.04 3.69
C ASP A 215 0.20 -5.14 2.87
N VAL A 216 -1.07 -5.13 3.26
CA VAL A 216 -2.12 -4.34 2.60
C VAL A 216 -2.34 -3.00 3.29
N LEU A 217 -2.40 -1.94 2.48
CA LEU A 217 -2.54 -0.56 2.90
C LEU A 217 -3.74 0.09 2.19
N LEU A 218 -4.67 0.66 2.97
CA LEU A 218 -5.88 1.30 2.45
C LEU A 218 -5.62 2.55 1.60
N GLY A 219 -4.46 3.19 1.81
CA GLY A 219 -4.04 4.36 1.05
C GLY A 219 -3.37 4.03 -0.28
N GLU A 220 -3.07 2.76 -0.52
CA GLU A 220 -2.47 2.32 -1.77
C GLU A 220 -3.53 2.13 -2.87
N PRO A 221 -3.14 2.23 -4.16
CA PRO A 221 -4.02 1.94 -5.27
C PRO A 221 -4.55 0.51 -5.19
N ALA A 222 -5.79 0.30 -5.63
CA ALA A 222 -6.37 -1.03 -5.70
C ALA A 222 -5.54 -1.97 -6.58
N LEU A 223 -5.08 -1.45 -7.73
CA LEU A 223 -4.14 -2.14 -8.60
C LEU A 223 -3.10 -1.15 -9.10
N LEU A 224 -1.84 -1.56 -9.06
CA LEU A 224 -0.72 -0.86 -9.66
C LEU A 224 0.12 -1.87 -10.43
N ILE A 225 0.35 -1.60 -11.72
CA ILE A 225 1.29 -2.37 -12.54
C ILE A 225 2.43 -1.43 -12.94
N ILE A 226 3.69 -1.81 -12.68
CA ILE A 226 4.86 -0.95 -12.95
C ILE A 226 5.93 -1.66 -13.77
N LYS A 227 6.57 -0.95 -14.69
CA LYS A 227 7.56 -1.52 -15.62
C LYS A 227 8.84 -2.00 -14.94
N LYS A 228 9.31 -1.25 -13.94
CA LYS A 228 10.52 -1.56 -13.18
C LYS A 228 10.13 -1.72 -11.72
N LYS A 229 10.50 -2.84 -11.10
CA LYS A 229 10.39 -2.98 -9.65
C LYS A 229 11.19 -1.82 -9.07
N GLN A 230 10.52 -0.90 -8.35
CA GLN A 230 11.24 0.02 -7.49
C GLN A 230 11.89 -0.86 -6.43
N THR A 231 13.13 -1.28 -6.68
CA THR A 231 13.98 -1.73 -5.60
C THR A 231 14.03 -0.52 -4.68
N ILE A 232 13.37 -0.59 -3.53
CA ILE A 232 13.52 0.38 -2.46
C ILE A 232 14.98 0.28 -2.06
N GLY A 233 15.82 1.01 -2.79
CA GLY A 233 17.24 1.08 -2.56
C GLY A 233 17.41 1.80 -1.25
N ASN A 234 17.86 1.06 -0.22
CA ASN A 234 18.63 1.66 0.85
C ASN A 234 19.88 2.27 0.21
N ASN A 235 19.76 3.47 -0.36
CA ASN A 235 20.90 4.27 -0.80
C ASN A 235 21.57 4.83 0.44
N SER A 236 22.34 3.98 1.11
CA SER A 236 23.36 4.36 2.08
C SER A 236 24.72 3.98 1.50
N SER A 237 25.06 4.50 0.31
CA SER A 237 26.46 4.57 -0.13
C SER A 237 26.93 6.00 0.06
N CYS A 238 27.54 6.21 1.23
CA CYS A 238 28.29 7.39 1.61
C CYS A 238 29.24 7.79 0.47
N CYS A 239 29.24 9.06 0.09
CA CYS A 239 30.31 9.67 -0.68
C CYS A 239 31.60 9.58 0.15
N THR A 240 32.50 8.69 -0.25
CA THR A 240 33.92 8.80 0.14
C THR A 240 34.54 9.78 -0.84
N THR A 241 34.69 11.04 -0.40
CA THR A 241 35.56 12.03 -1.04
C THR A 241 37.00 11.52 -1.01
N HIS A 242 37.64 11.48 -2.17
CA HIS A 242 39.10 11.43 -2.32
C HIS A 242 39.68 12.83 -2.30
#